data_AF-A0A940I9E8-F1
#
_entry.id   AF-A0A940I9E8-F1
#
_cell.length_a   1.000
_cell.length_b   1.000
_cell.length_c   1.000
_cell.angle_alpha   90.00
_cell.angle_beta   90.00
_cell.angle_gamma   90.00
#
_symmetry.space_group_name_H-M   'P 1'
#
loop_
_entity.id
_entity.type
_entity.pdbx_description
1 polymer ?
#
loop_
_entity_poly.entity_id
_entity_poly.type
_entity_poly.pdbx_seq_one_letter_code
_entity_poly.pdbx_strand_id
1 'polypeptide(L)'
;MKSKIIIIGAILCAITTTGAQAVTKCVALNSSTTCTPSTSSYIGHTDWAATCTTNGVSIPISGIGICSSLRGSSIGQTATELNTSSTSDDNKYCWCKMTSPAVSRWVLHNPNASTSCDRYCANFCANDVQSREAFRSAMFGSLSD
;
A
#
# COMPACT_ATOMS: atom_id res chain seq x y z
N MET A 1 -70.12 29.71 -16.02
CA MET A 1 -68.99 28.93 -16.56
C MET A 1 -68.23 28.32 -15.40
N LYS A 2 -68.16 26.98 -15.30
CA LYS A 2 -67.50 26.26 -14.20
C LYS A 2 -66.09 25.86 -14.67
N SER A 3 -65.05 26.49 -14.12
CA SER A 3 -63.66 26.10 -14.38
C SER A 3 -63.19 25.10 -13.33
N LYS A 4 -62.69 23.97 -13.84
CA LYS A 4 -62.17 22.82 -13.08
C LYS A 4 -60.77 23.15 -12.55
N ILE A 5 -60.55 23.00 -11.24
CA ILE A 5 -59.22 23.05 -10.63
C ILE A 5 -58.66 21.62 -10.67
N ILE A 6 -57.56 21.42 -11.40
CA ILE A 6 -56.81 20.15 -11.45
C ILE A 6 -55.71 20.24 -10.40
N ILE A 7 -55.76 19.37 -9.39
CA ILE A 7 -54.72 19.25 -8.35
C ILE A 7 -53.65 18.29 -8.89
N ILE A 8 -52.47 18.81 -9.21
CA ILE A 8 -51.29 17.98 -9.53
C ILE A 8 -50.57 17.71 -8.21
N GLY A 9 -50.71 16.48 -7.71
CA GLY A 9 -50.00 16.00 -6.52
C GLY A 9 -48.51 15.84 -6.81
N ALA A 10 -47.67 16.62 -6.13
CA ALA A 10 -46.23 16.43 -6.11
C ALA A 10 -45.88 15.34 -5.09
N ILE A 11 -45.55 14.15 -5.60
CA ILE A 11 -44.91 13.09 -4.80
C ILE A 11 -43.47 13.53 -4.53
N LEU A 12 -43.19 13.99 -3.32
CA LEU A 12 -41.82 14.11 -2.82
C LEU A 12 -41.28 12.69 -2.59
N CYS A 13 -40.46 12.20 -3.51
CA CYS A 13 -39.54 11.10 -3.20
C CYS A 13 -38.51 11.63 -2.20
N ALA A 14 -38.73 11.34 -0.92
CA ALA A 14 -37.69 11.44 0.10
C ALA A 14 -36.61 10.39 -0.23
N ILE A 15 -35.60 10.81 -1.00
CA ILE A 15 -34.38 10.05 -1.19
C ILE A 15 -33.67 10.10 0.17
N THR A 16 -33.90 9.08 1.00
CA THR A 16 -33.05 8.80 2.15
C THR A 16 -31.67 8.46 1.59
N THR A 17 -30.79 9.45 1.53
CA THR A 17 -29.36 9.22 1.35
C THR A 17 -28.89 8.43 2.56
N THR A 18 -28.86 7.11 2.44
CA THR A 18 -28.13 6.26 3.38
C THR A 18 -26.68 6.68 3.29
N GLY A 19 -26.25 7.54 4.21
CA GLY A 19 -24.85 7.91 4.35
C GLY A 19 -24.04 6.63 4.42
N ALA A 20 -23.19 6.41 3.43
CA ALA A 20 -22.23 5.32 3.45
C ALA A 20 -21.42 5.48 4.74
N GLN A 21 -21.65 4.60 5.71
CA GLN A 21 -20.82 4.56 6.90
C GLN A 21 -19.43 4.16 6.40
N ALA A 22 -18.50 5.11 6.41
CA ALA A 22 -17.10 4.81 6.22
C ALA A 22 -16.67 3.92 7.39
N VAL A 23 -16.69 2.60 7.18
CA VAL A 23 -16.17 1.64 8.14
C VAL A 23 -14.66 1.88 8.18
N THR A 24 -14.20 2.59 9.20
CA THR A 24 -12.77 2.71 9.49
C THR A 24 -12.30 1.32 9.91
N LYS A 25 -11.68 0.61 8.96
CA LYS A 25 -11.08 -0.70 9.24
C LYS A 25 -9.70 -0.45 9.85
N CYS A 26 -9.61 -0.44 11.17
CA CYS A 26 -8.32 -0.41 11.86
C CYS A 26 -7.58 -1.71 11.55
N VAL A 27 -6.43 -1.60 10.89
CA VAL A 27 -5.58 -2.74 10.57
C VAL A 27 -4.49 -2.80 11.64
N ALA A 28 -4.58 -3.82 12.51
CA ALA A 28 -3.59 -4.04 13.56
C ALA A 28 -2.37 -4.78 12.98
N LEU A 29 -1.52 -4.05 12.25
CA LEU A 29 -0.20 -4.52 11.81
C LEU A 29 0.88 -3.80 12.62
N ASN A 30 1.91 -4.53 13.04
CA ASN A 30 3.04 -3.98 13.80
C ASN A 30 4.31 -4.80 13.56
N SER A 31 5.41 -4.38 14.20
CA SER A 31 6.71 -5.05 14.04
C SER A 31 6.74 -6.51 14.48
N SER A 32 5.81 -6.98 15.32
CA SER A 32 5.72 -8.39 15.72
C SER A 32 4.86 -9.26 14.79
N THR A 33 4.18 -8.64 13.82
CA THR A 33 3.38 -9.35 12.83
C THR A 33 4.24 -10.30 11.99
N THR A 34 3.81 -11.56 11.90
CA THR A 34 4.45 -12.53 11.01
C THR A 34 3.82 -12.45 9.63
N CYS A 35 4.62 -12.25 8.58
CA CYS A 35 4.13 -12.18 7.21
C CYS A 35 4.70 -13.30 6.35
N THR A 36 3.89 -13.78 5.41
CA THR A 36 4.27 -14.80 4.42
C THR A 36 3.94 -14.29 3.03
N PRO A 37 4.91 -14.22 2.09
CA PRO A 37 4.66 -13.83 0.70
C PRO A 37 3.56 -14.67 0.05
N SER A 38 2.68 -14.06 -0.74
CA SER A 38 1.58 -14.79 -1.39
C SER A 38 2.05 -15.67 -2.54
N THR A 39 3.19 -15.35 -3.16
CA THR A 39 3.87 -16.18 -4.17
C THR A 39 5.32 -16.41 -3.78
N SER A 40 5.93 -17.44 -4.36
CA SER A 40 7.35 -17.76 -4.15
C SER A 40 8.31 -16.81 -4.88
N SER A 41 7.82 -16.00 -5.84
CA SER A 41 8.64 -15.08 -6.62
C SER A 41 7.81 -13.92 -7.19
N TYR A 42 8.33 -12.70 -7.03
CA TYR A 42 7.84 -11.48 -7.70
C TYR A 42 8.90 -10.91 -8.66
N ILE A 43 9.72 -11.78 -9.25
CA ILE A 43 10.77 -11.38 -10.21
C ILE A 43 10.12 -10.85 -11.49
N GLY A 44 10.47 -9.63 -11.89
CA GLY A 44 9.90 -8.94 -13.06
C GLY A 44 8.55 -8.26 -12.80
N HIS A 45 8.08 -8.28 -11.55
CA HIS A 45 6.86 -7.61 -11.12
C HIS A 45 7.16 -6.27 -10.45
N THR A 46 6.18 -5.39 -10.45
CA THR A 46 6.20 -4.15 -9.66
C THR A 46 5.29 -4.26 -8.43
N ASP A 47 4.30 -5.14 -8.48
CA ASP A 47 3.40 -5.46 -7.38
C ASP A 47 3.95 -6.61 -6.53
N TRP A 48 3.60 -6.59 -5.25
CA TRP A 48 3.86 -7.68 -4.31
C TRP A 48 2.68 -7.86 -3.36
N ALA A 49 2.55 -9.05 -2.79
CA ALA A 49 1.55 -9.36 -1.79
C ALA A 49 2.10 -10.30 -0.71
N ALA A 50 1.52 -10.20 0.48
CA ALA A 50 1.81 -11.09 1.59
C ALA A 50 0.56 -11.28 2.45
N THR A 51 0.51 -12.36 3.20
CA THR A 51 -0.47 -12.56 4.27
C THR A 51 0.22 -12.35 5.60
N CYS A 52 -0.27 -11.40 6.39
CA CYS A 52 0.30 -11.00 7.66
C CYS A 52 -0.63 -11.42 8.81
N THR A 53 -0.12 -12.20 9.75
CA THR A 53 -0.88 -12.69 10.90
C THR A 53 -0.46 -11.94 12.17
N THR A 54 -1.43 -11.33 12.84
CA THR A 54 -1.27 -10.68 14.16
C THR A 54 -2.36 -11.18 15.09
N ASN A 55 -2.00 -11.63 16.29
CA ASN A 55 -2.95 -12.13 17.30
C ASN A 55 -3.95 -13.17 16.74
N GLY A 56 -3.48 -14.05 15.85
CA GLY A 56 -4.30 -15.08 15.19
C GLY A 56 -5.20 -14.58 14.04
N VAL A 57 -5.19 -13.28 13.74
CA VAL A 57 -5.94 -12.70 12.61
C VAL A 57 -5.01 -12.55 11.41
N SER A 58 -5.35 -13.21 10.31
CA SER A 58 -4.62 -13.11 9.04
C SER A 58 -5.21 -12.00 8.15
N ILE A 59 -4.35 -11.09 7.73
CA ILE A 59 -4.69 -9.93 6.92
C ILE A 59 -3.90 -10.01 5.61
N PRO A 60 -4.55 -10.10 4.45
CA PRO A 60 -3.85 -9.95 3.18
C PRO A 60 -3.41 -8.50 3.03
N ILE A 61 -2.14 -8.32 2.69
CA ILE A 61 -1.55 -7.03 2.35
C ILE A 61 -1.03 -7.07 0.92
N SER A 62 -1.03 -5.92 0.27
CA SER A 62 -0.40 -5.75 -1.03
C SER A 62 0.30 -4.41 -1.12
N GLY A 63 1.22 -4.31 -2.06
CA GLY A 63 2.03 -3.13 -2.26
C GLY A 63 2.72 -3.12 -3.60
N ILE A 64 3.55 -2.11 -3.76
CA ILE A 64 4.40 -1.92 -4.93
C ILE A 64 5.86 -1.78 -4.51
N GLY A 65 6.76 -2.26 -5.36
CA GLY A 65 8.20 -2.08 -5.27
C GLY A 65 8.68 -1.39 -6.53
N ILE A 66 9.32 -0.24 -6.40
CA ILE A 66 9.86 0.50 -7.53
C ILE A 66 11.29 0.94 -7.30
N CYS A 67 11.97 1.23 -8.40
CA CYS A 67 13.33 1.72 -8.40
C CYS A 67 13.36 3.23 -8.50
N SER A 68 14.14 3.84 -7.63
CA SER A 68 14.27 5.28 -7.50
C SER A 68 15.73 5.69 -7.60
N SER A 69 15.97 6.92 -8.04
CA SER A 69 17.27 7.59 -7.91
C SER A 69 17.51 8.17 -6.51
N LEU A 70 16.48 8.18 -5.65
CA LEU A 70 16.60 8.56 -4.27
C LEU A 70 17.41 7.50 -3.51
N ARG A 71 18.65 7.85 -3.18
CA ARG A 71 19.50 7.07 -2.28
C ARG A 71 19.00 7.17 -0.84
N GLY A 72 18.88 6.03 -0.18
CA GLY A 72 18.73 5.98 1.27
C GLY A 72 20.03 5.59 1.98
N SER A 73 20.07 5.77 3.30
CA SER A 73 21.19 5.48 4.19
C SER A 73 21.07 4.13 4.89
N SER A 74 19.85 3.60 5.07
CA SER A 74 19.62 2.38 5.83
C SER A 74 18.32 1.67 5.44
N ILE A 75 18.27 0.35 5.66
CA ILE A 75 17.05 -0.46 5.55
C ILE A 75 15.98 0.14 6.47
N GLY A 76 14.73 0.20 5.99
CA GLY A 76 13.62 0.74 6.79
C GLY A 76 13.56 2.27 6.79
N GLN A 77 14.48 2.97 6.14
CA GLN A 77 14.32 4.41 5.94
C GLN A 77 13.01 4.69 5.20
N THR A 78 12.25 5.69 5.67
CA THR A 78 11.01 6.08 5.03
C THR A 78 11.16 7.34 4.17
N ALA A 79 10.40 7.42 3.07
CA ALA A 79 10.24 8.63 2.27
C ALA A 79 8.76 8.84 1.92
N THR A 80 8.33 10.10 1.80
CA THR A 80 6.97 10.43 1.35
C THR A 80 6.85 10.31 -0.17
N GLU A 81 7.90 10.71 -0.88
CA GLU A 81 7.98 10.76 -2.32
C GLU A 81 9.32 10.20 -2.80
N LEU A 82 9.34 9.72 -4.05
CA LEU A 82 10.52 9.17 -4.69
C LEU A 82 10.80 9.94 -5.97
N ASN A 83 12.09 10.09 -6.28
CA ASN A 83 12.53 10.61 -7.56
C ASN A 83 12.83 9.46 -8.50
N THR A 84 12.45 9.59 -9.77
CA THR A 84 12.88 8.67 -10.82
C THR A 84 13.64 9.48 -11.88
N SER A 85 14.73 8.92 -12.36
CA SER A 85 15.49 9.46 -13.50
C SER A 85 14.96 8.86 -14.79
N SER A 86 15.06 9.60 -15.90
CA SER A 86 14.87 9.02 -17.24
C SER A 86 16.02 8.10 -17.63
N THR A 87 17.17 8.22 -16.96
CA THR A 87 18.31 7.32 -17.13
C THR A 87 18.14 6.13 -16.19
N SER A 88 17.93 4.94 -16.76
CA SER A 88 17.72 3.70 -15.99
C SER A 88 18.86 3.41 -15.01
N ASP A 89 20.08 3.81 -15.35
CA ASP A 89 21.26 3.64 -14.51
C ASP A 89 21.23 4.47 -13.21
N ASP A 90 20.34 5.45 -13.08
CA ASP A 90 20.22 6.19 -11.83
C ASP A 90 19.15 5.56 -10.91
N ASN A 91 18.20 4.80 -11.46
CA ASN A 91 17.11 4.17 -10.71
C ASN A 91 17.58 2.84 -10.09
N LYS A 92 18.53 2.90 -9.17
CA LYS A 92 19.17 1.71 -8.60
C LYS A 92 18.75 1.38 -7.17
N TYR A 93 17.94 2.23 -6.53
CA TYR A 93 17.53 2.02 -5.13
C TYR A 93 16.10 1.49 -5.09
N CYS A 94 15.92 0.32 -4.47
CA CYS A 94 14.61 -0.31 -4.35
C CYS A 94 13.84 0.23 -3.14
N TRP A 95 12.66 0.77 -3.41
CA TRP A 95 11.73 1.29 -2.42
C TRP A 95 10.40 0.57 -2.53
N CYS A 96 9.84 0.26 -1.36
CA CYS A 96 8.63 -0.53 -1.22
C CYS A 96 7.54 0.30 -0.57
N LYS A 97 6.29 0.11 -0.96
CA LYS A 97 5.14 0.78 -0.36
C LYS A 97 3.98 -0.20 -0.27
N MET A 98 3.40 -0.33 0.93
CA MET A 98 2.13 -1.02 1.09
C MET A 98 1.03 -0.11 0.58
N THR A 99 0.10 -0.66 -0.21
CA THR A 99 -1.02 0.07 -0.80
C THR A 99 -2.37 -0.44 -0.31
N SER A 100 -2.41 -1.61 0.30
CA SER A 100 -3.60 -2.21 0.89
C SER A 100 -3.22 -3.10 2.08
N PRO A 101 -4.03 -3.14 3.15
CA PRO A 101 -5.30 -2.44 3.36
C PRO A 101 -5.17 -0.96 3.78
N ALA A 102 -3.96 -0.54 4.17
CA ALA A 102 -3.61 0.85 4.46
C ALA A 102 -2.37 1.23 3.65
N VAL A 103 -2.17 2.52 3.42
CA VAL A 103 -1.04 3.01 2.61
C VAL A 103 0.13 3.35 3.52
N SER A 104 1.30 2.76 3.30
CA SER A 104 2.51 3.13 4.05
C SER A 104 3.23 4.32 3.39
N ARG A 105 4.22 4.89 4.08
CA ARG A 105 5.29 5.62 3.38
C ARG A 105 6.09 4.66 2.48
N TRP A 106 6.91 5.22 1.59
CA TRP A 106 7.94 4.42 0.92
C TRP A 106 8.97 3.97 1.94
N VAL A 107 9.38 2.71 1.88
CA VAL A 107 10.36 2.08 2.77
C VAL A 107 11.50 1.52 1.95
N LEU A 108 12.72 1.92 2.26
CA LEU A 108 13.91 1.45 1.56
C LEU A 108 14.18 -0.03 1.92
N HIS A 109 14.29 -0.89 0.91
CA HIS A 109 14.72 -2.27 1.07
C HIS A 109 16.19 -2.37 1.52
N ASN A 110 17.07 -1.65 0.83
CA ASN A 110 18.53 -1.70 1.02
C ASN A 110 19.17 -0.38 0.54
N PRO A 111 20.14 0.20 1.26
CA PRO A 111 20.86 1.39 0.82
C PRO A 111 21.81 1.17 -0.37
N ASN A 112 22.12 -0.07 -0.71
CA ASN A 112 23.02 -0.38 -1.81
C ASN A 112 22.29 -0.30 -3.16
N ALA A 113 22.95 0.34 -4.13
CA ALA A 113 22.51 0.37 -5.51
C ALA A 113 22.48 -1.05 -6.10
N SER A 114 21.39 -1.39 -6.80
CA SER A 114 21.22 -2.64 -7.51
C SER A 114 21.08 -2.40 -9.01
N THR A 115 21.92 -3.05 -9.81
CA THR A 115 21.84 -3.03 -11.29
C THR A 115 20.68 -3.84 -11.84
N SER A 116 19.97 -4.59 -10.99
CA SER A 116 18.79 -5.38 -11.36
C SER A 116 17.59 -4.99 -10.49
N CYS A 117 17.55 -3.73 -10.04
CA CYS A 117 16.50 -3.23 -9.19
C CYS A 117 15.12 -3.47 -9.83
N ASP A 118 14.98 -3.10 -11.11
CA ASP A 118 13.76 -3.23 -11.92
C ASP A 118 13.21 -4.65 -11.92
N ARG A 119 14.10 -5.65 -11.92
CA ARG A 119 13.74 -7.06 -11.95
C ARG A 119 13.41 -7.64 -10.58
N TYR A 120 14.02 -7.16 -9.50
CA TYR A 120 13.94 -7.83 -8.20
C TYR A 120 13.25 -7.01 -7.10
N CYS A 121 12.90 -5.74 -7.35
CA CYS A 121 12.45 -4.87 -6.26
C CYS A 121 11.18 -5.37 -5.57
N ALA A 122 10.13 -5.72 -6.30
CA ALA A 122 8.92 -6.29 -5.70
C ALA A 122 9.20 -7.60 -4.95
N ASN A 123 10.08 -8.45 -5.48
CA ASN A 123 10.52 -9.67 -4.81
C ASN A 123 11.23 -9.36 -3.48
N PHE A 124 12.09 -8.35 -3.45
CA PHE A 124 12.71 -7.91 -2.22
C PHE A 124 11.70 -7.36 -1.22
N CYS A 125 10.71 -6.58 -1.66
CA CYS A 125 9.65 -6.07 -0.78
C CYS A 125 8.87 -7.20 -0.10
N ALA A 126 8.46 -8.23 -0.85
CA ALA A 126 7.76 -9.40 -0.30
C ALA A 126 8.63 -10.18 0.69
N ASN A 127 9.91 -10.39 0.40
CA ASN A 127 10.82 -11.12 1.27
C ASN A 127 11.19 -10.33 2.54
N ASP A 128 11.34 -9.01 2.43
CA ASP A 128 11.71 -8.16 3.57
C ASP A 128 10.55 -7.96 4.54
N VAL A 129 9.30 -7.85 4.07
CA VAL A 129 8.15 -7.76 5.00
C VAL A 129 8.03 -9.02 5.87
N GLN A 130 8.43 -10.18 5.34
CA GLN A 130 8.53 -11.44 6.09
C GLN A 130 9.74 -11.45 7.03
N SER A 131 10.94 -11.22 6.51
CA SER A 131 12.20 -11.60 7.18
C SER A 131 12.91 -10.47 7.92
N ARG A 132 12.56 -9.19 7.68
CA ARG A 132 13.29 -8.05 8.23
C ARG A 132 12.42 -7.18 9.13
N GLU A 133 12.69 -7.26 10.43
CA GLU A 133 11.97 -6.49 11.44
C GLU A 133 12.07 -4.98 11.21
N ALA A 134 13.26 -4.43 10.92
CA ALA A 134 13.42 -2.99 10.67
C ALA A 134 12.56 -2.49 9.50
N PHE A 135 12.47 -3.28 8.43
CA PHE A 135 11.64 -2.97 7.27
C PHE A 135 10.15 -3.03 7.64
N ARG A 136 9.73 -4.10 8.33
CA ARG A 136 8.34 -4.28 8.77
C ARG A 136 7.89 -3.19 9.74
N SER A 137 8.72 -2.86 10.72
CA SER A 137 8.50 -1.75 11.66
C SER A 137 8.30 -0.43 10.95
N ALA A 138 9.14 -0.12 9.96
CA ALA A 138 9.01 1.11 9.18
C ALA A 138 7.75 1.11 8.32
N MET A 139 7.41 -0.02 7.68
CA MET A 139 6.24 -0.14 6.83
C MET A 139 4.94 0.01 7.61
N PHE A 140 4.80 -0.72 8.71
CA PHE A 140 3.57 -0.72 9.52
C PHE A 140 3.50 0.44 10.51
N GLY A 141 4.63 1.01 10.90
CA GLY A 141 4.69 2.23 11.70
C GLY A 141 4.46 3.52 10.91
N SER A 142 4.34 3.45 9.58
CA SER A 142 4.14 4.61 8.69
C SER A 142 2.85 4.53 7.89
N LEU A 143 1.87 3.76 8.36
CA LEU A 143 0.55 3.66 7.74
C LEU A 143 -0.18 5.00 7.88
N SER A 144 -0.77 5.48 6.78
CA SER A 144 -1.73 6.57 6.80
C SER A 144 -3.10 6.05 7.25
N ASP A 145 -3.77 6.85 8.08
CA ASP A 145 -5.17 6.66 8.45
C ASP A 145 -6.13 6.89 7.26
#